data_AF-A0A958T429-F1
#
_entry.id   AF-A0A958T429-F1
#
_cell.length_a   1.000
_cell.length_b   1.000
_cell.length_c   1.000
_cell.angle_alpha   90.00
_cell.angle_beta   90.00
_cell.angle_gamma   90.00
#
_symmetry.space_group_name_H-M   'P 1'
#
loop_
_entity.id
_entity.type
_entity.pdbx_description
1 polymer ?
#
loop_
_entity_poly.entity_id
_entity_poly.type
_entity_poly.pdbx_seq_one_letter_code
_entity_poly.pdbx_strand_id
1 'polypeptide(L)' 'MKRALFPGSFDPITLGHYDIILRGIKLFDEV' A
#
# COMPACT_ATOMS: atom_id res chain seq x y z
N MET A 1 -8.89 -8.05 12.78
CA MET A 1 -8.39 -8.05 11.41
C MET A 1 -8.52 -6.63 10.86
N LYS A 2 -7.41 -5.90 10.76
CA LYS A 2 -7.37 -4.53 10.23
C LYS A 2 -6.95 -4.58 8.78
N ARG A 3 -7.82 -4.09 7.89
CA ARG A 3 -7.60 -4.07 6.44
C ARG A 3 -7.40 -2.63 5.99
N ALA A 4 -6.37 -2.36 5.21
CA ALA A 4 -6.17 -1.10 4.53
C ALA A 4 -6.57 -1.22 3.06
N LEU A 5 -6.75 -0.08 2.40
CA LEU A 5 -6.90 0.00 0.95
C LEU A 5 -5.97 1.09 0.44
N PHE A 6 -5.22 0.80 -0.62
CA PHE A 6 -4.37 1.78 -1.30
C PHE A 6 -4.94 2.09 -2.70
N PRO A 7 -5.92 3.01 -2.82
CA PRO A 7 -6.54 3.32 -4.11
C PRO A 7 -5.69 4.30 -4.93
N GLY A 8 -5.67 4.11 -6.24
CA GLY A 8 -5.01 5.00 -7.19
C GLY A 8 -5.07 4.45 -8.61
N SER A 9 -4.86 5.32 -9.61
CA SER A 9 -4.77 4.88 -11.02
C SER A 9 -3.54 4.00 -11.26
N PHE A 10 -2.46 4.22 -10.51
CA PHE A 10 -1.18 3.51 -10.61
C PHE A 10 -0.67 3.29 -12.04
N ASP A 11 -0.84 4.30 -12.90
CA ASP A 11 -0.43 4.28 -14.30
C ASP A 11 0.71 5.30 -14.52
N PRO A 12 2.00 4.92 -14.32
CA PRO A 12 2.47 3.62 -13.84
C PRO A 12 2.63 3.56 -12.31
N ILE A 13 2.79 2.35 -11.78
CA ILE A 13 3.24 2.16 -10.41
C ILE A 13 4.71 2.61 -10.28
N THR A 14 5.07 3.19 -9.13
CA THR A 14 6.40 3.73 -8.88
C THR A 14 7.02 3.08 -7.64
N LEU A 15 8.34 3.24 -7.46
CA LEU A 15 9.02 2.81 -6.24
C LEU A 15 8.49 3.55 -4.99
N GLY A 16 7.95 4.76 -5.14
CA GLY A 16 7.29 5.48 -4.06
C GLY A 16 5.97 4.83 -3.62
N HIS A 17 5.16 4.34 -4.57
CA HIS A 17 3.96 3.56 -4.25
C HIS A 17 4.34 2.27 -3.50
N TYR A 18 5.39 1.60 -3.96
CA TYR A 18 5.90 0.39 -3.33
C TYR A 18 6.39 0.63 -1.89
N ASP A 19 7.13 1.72 -1.65
CA ASP A 19 7.56 2.11 -0.31
C ASP A 19 6.38 2.34 0.65
N ILE A 20 5.31 3.00 0.19
CA ILE A 20 4.11 3.22 1.00
C ILE A 20 3.45 1.89 1.37
N ILE A 21 3.32 0.97 0.41
CA ILE A 21 2.77 -0.37 0.66
C ILE A 21 3.62 -1.12 1.71
N LEU A 22 4.95 -1.09 1.59
CA LEU A 22 5.87 -1.72 2.54
C LEU A 22 5.80 -1.14 3.97
N ARG A 23 5.44 0.14 4.10
CA ARG A 23 5.18 0.74 5.40
C ARG A 23 3.79 0.34 5.94
N GLY A 24 2.79 0.24 5.06
CA GLY A 24 1.43 -0.17 5.41
C GLY A 24 1.35 -1.59 5.98
N ILE A 25 2.09 -2.55 5.41
CA ILE A 25 2.08 -3.95 5.89
C ILE A 25 2.58 -4.12 7.34
N LYS A 26 3.30 -3.14 7.89
CA LYS A 26 3.74 -3.16 9.31
C LYS A 26 2.64 -2.73 10.28
N LEU A 27 1.55 -2.16 9.76
CA LEU A 27 0.48 -1.52 10.55
C LEU A 27 -0.86 -2.25 10.44
N PHE A 28 -1.07 -2.97 9.33
CA PHE A 28 -2.32 -3.66 9.01
C PHE A 28 -2.07 -5.15 8.77
N ASP A 29 -3.09 -5.96 9.07
CA ASP A 29 -3.04 -7.41 8.83
C ASP A 29 -3.17 -7.72 7.32
N GLU A 30 -3.77 -6.80 6.56
CA GLU A 30 -4.01 -6.88 5.11
C GLU A 30 -4.03 -5.46 4.51
N VAL A 31 -3.49 -5.29 3.30
CA VAL A 31 -3.40 -3.99 2.57
C VAL A 31 -3.89 -4.17 1.14
#